data_AF-A0A7S0X6A4-F1
#
_entry.id   AF-A0A7S0X6A4-F1
#
_cell.length_a   1.000
_cell.length_b   1.000
_cell.length_c   1.000
_cell.angle_alpha   90.00
_cell.angle_beta   90.00
_cell.angle_gamma   90.00
#
_symmetry.space_group_name_H-M   'P 1'
#
loop_
_entity.id
_entity.type
_entity.pdbx_description
1 polymer ?
#
loop_
_entity_poly.entity_id
_entity_poly.type
_entity_poly.pdbx_seq_one_letter_code
_entity_poly.pdbx_strand_id
1 'polypeptide(L)'
;MSNDAQVVVSADDEGKVPTGASSVGTSEIGKLAVWSVTSAKPGNGVDLLRDDSLETYWQSDGAQPHLVNIQFQKKVRLHELAVYADYKLDESYTPAKISVRAGNSFHDLREIKVVDLEEPKGWVRFPLTSHVGGGGE
;
A
#
# COMPACT_ATOMS: atom_id res chain seq x y z
N MET A 1 18.13 -5.72 11.77
CA MET A 1 17.98 -5.12 10.42
C MET A 1 16.52 -4.70 10.36
N SER A 2 16.23 -3.39 10.33
CA SER A 2 14.84 -2.89 10.26
C SER A 2 14.25 -3.32 8.93
N ASN A 3 13.08 -3.93 8.82
CA ASN A 3 12.45 -4.18 7.52
C ASN A 3 11.58 -2.98 7.17
N ASP A 4 12.13 -2.00 6.47
CA ASP A 4 11.35 -0.83 6.07
C ASP A 4 10.71 -1.11 4.70
N ALA A 5 9.39 -0.99 4.64
CA ALA A 5 8.62 -1.13 3.40
C ALA A 5 8.09 0.23 2.94
N GLN A 6 8.00 0.42 1.63
CA GLN A 6 7.27 1.54 1.07
C GLN A 6 6.20 1.04 0.12
N VAL A 7 4.99 1.58 0.26
CA VAL A 7 3.88 1.32 -0.65
C VAL A 7 3.75 2.52 -1.56
N VAL A 8 3.95 2.29 -2.85
CA VAL A 8 3.90 3.29 -3.90
C VAL A 8 2.61 3.11 -4.67
N VAL A 9 1.80 4.17 -4.74
CA VAL A 9 0.53 4.17 -5.44
C VAL A 9 0.54 5.22 -6.55
N SER A 10 0.31 4.79 -7.79
CA SER A 10 0.26 5.70 -8.94
C SER A 10 -0.95 5.38 -9.82
N ALA A 11 -1.42 6.36 -10.59
CA ALA A 11 -2.54 6.17 -11.50
C ALA A 11 -2.40 7.02 -12.75
N ASP A 12 -2.37 6.39 -13.93
CA ASP A 12 -2.24 7.08 -15.20
C ASP A 12 -3.50 7.92 -15.53
N ASP A 13 -3.30 9.09 -16.14
CA ASP A 13 -4.36 10.02 -16.54
C ASP A 13 -4.60 9.93 -18.06
N GLU A 14 -5.54 9.08 -18.48
CA GLU A 14 -6.09 9.09 -19.84
C GLU A 14 -7.62 9.22 -19.82
N GLY A 15 -8.11 10.44 -19.61
CA GLY A 15 -9.49 10.83 -19.96
C GLY A 15 -10.51 10.95 -18.82
N LYS A 16 -11.36 11.98 -18.99
CA LYS A 16 -12.47 12.53 -18.17
C LYS A 16 -12.96 11.70 -16.97
N VAL A 17 -12.79 12.30 -15.78
CA VAL A 17 -13.31 11.84 -14.48
C VAL A 17 -14.85 11.83 -14.47
N PRO A 18 -15.53 10.70 -14.18
CA PRO A 18 -16.97 10.70 -13.99
C PRO A 18 -17.32 11.26 -12.61
N THR A 19 -18.03 12.38 -12.61
CA THR A 19 -18.63 12.98 -11.41
C THR A 19 -19.99 12.35 -11.14
N GLY A 20 -20.01 11.27 -10.36
CA GLY A 20 -21.22 10.70 -9.79
C GLY A 20 -20.99 10.44 -8.31
N ALA A 21 -21.53 11.30 -7.45
CA ALA A 21 -21.53 11.08 -6.01
C ALA A 21 -22.72 10.18 -5.67
N SER A 22 -22.44 8.89 -5.46
CA SER A 22 -23.32 8.00 -4.72
C SER A 22 -22.66 7.72 -3.37
N SER A 23 -23.39 7.97 -2.29
CA SER A 23 -23.01 7.56 -0.94
C SER A 23 -23.10 6.03 -0.85
N VAL A 24 -21.99 5.34 -1.12
CA VAL A 24 -21.89 3.87 -1.20
C VAL A 24 -20.65 3.43 -0.43
N GLY A 25 -20.76 2.32 0.30
CA GLY A 25 -19.68 1.74 1.10
C GLY A 25 -18.38 1.54 0.32
N THR A 26 -17.26 1.52 1.04
CA THR A 26 -15.93 1.29 0.46
C THR A 26 -15.87 -0.08 -0.22
N SER A 27 -15.43 -0.12 -1.47
CA SER A 27 -15.17 -1.36 -2.22
C SER A 27 -13.68 -1.61 -2.34
N GLU A 28 -13.25 -2.87 -2.27
CA GLU A 28 -11.88 -3.27 -2.56
C GLU A 28 -11.64 -3.14 -4.08
N ILE A 29 -10.58 -2.43 -4.48
CA ILE A 29 -10.26 -2.15 -5.89
C ILE A 29 -8.86 -2.60 -6.30
N GLY A 30 -8.12 -3.33 -5.46
CA GLY A 30 -6.75 -3.75 -5.72
C GLY A 30 -6.62 -4.63 -6.96
N LYS A 31 -7.66 -5.40 -7.32
CA LYS A 31 -7.70 -6.18 -8.58
C LYS A 31 -7.70 -5.33 -9.85
N LEU A 32 -7.99 -4.02 -9.75
CA LEU A 32 -7.95 -3.09 -10.89
C LEU A 32 -6.54 -2.51 -11.12
N ALA A 33 -5.61 -2.77 -10.21
CA ALA A 33 -4.24 -2.29 -10.29
C ALA A 33 -3.30 -3.38 -10.78
N VAL A 34 -2.21 -2.94 -11.41
CA VAL A 34 -1.01 -3.74 -11.62
C VAL A 34 -0.15 -3.63 -10.36
N TRP A 35 0.27 -4.78 -9.83
CA TRP A 35 1.12 -4.86 -8.66
C TRP A 35 2.53 -5.32 -9.07
N SER A 36 3.56 -4.71 -8.49
CA SER A 36 4.93 -5.18 -8.61
C SER A 36 5.71 -4.95 -7.32
N VAL A 37 6.78 -5.69 -7.14
CA VAL A 37 7.69 -5.57 -5.98
C VAL A 37 9.12 -5.39 -6.46
N THR A 38 9.97 -4.72 -5.68
CA THR A 38 11.38 -4.50 -6.07
C THR A 38 12.21 -5.77 -6.13
N SER A 39 11.88 -6.75 -5.30
CA SER A 39 12.54 -8.06 -5.25
C SER A 39 11.60 -9.08 -4.63
N ALA A 40 11.82 -10.36 -4.91
CA ALA A 40 11.12 -11.45 -4.25
C ALA A 40 11.99 -12.70 -4.23
N LYS A 41 11.92 -13.48 -3.14
CA LYS A 41 12.45 -14.84 -3.14
C LYS A 41 11.67 -15.72 -4.13
N PRO A 42 12.32 -16.68 -4.80
CA PRO A 42 11.62 -17.65 -5.65
C PRO A 42 10.49 -18.35 -4.90
N GLY A 43 9.26 -18.29 -5.42
CA GLY A 43 8.07 -18.86 -4.79
C GLY A 43 7.30 -17.93 -3.86
N ASN A 44 7.86 -16.77 -3.48
CA ASN A 44 7.25 -15.81 -2.55
C ASN A 44 7.07 -14.43 -3.22
N GLY A 45 6.43 -14.44 -4.39
CA GLY A 45 6.26 -13.26 -5.26
C GLY A 45 5.10 -12.35 -4.86
N VAL A 46 4.90 -11.31 -5.69
CA VAL A 46 3.84 -10.30 -5.53
C VAL A 46 2.43 -10.90 -5.52
N ASP A 47 2.22 -12.02 -6.21
CA ASP A 47 0.91 -12.67 -6.30
C ASP A 47 0.37 -13.10 -4.92
N LEU A 48 1.28 -13.46 -4.00
CA LEU A 48 0.93 -13.86 -2.63
C LEU A 48 0.46 -12.69 -1.75
N LEU A 49 0.62 -11.43 -2.18
CA LEU A 49 -0.01 -10.30 -1.49
C LEU A 49 -1.53 -10.23 -1.72
N ARG A 50 -2.03 -10.92 -2.76
CA ARG A 50 -3.39 -10.77 -3.27
C ARG A 50 -4.11 -12.12 -3.47
N ASP A 51 -3.61 -13.20 -2.90
CA ASP A 51 -4.20 -14.56 -3.01
C ASP A 51 -5.26 -14.85 -1.94
N ASP A 52 -5.62 -13.86 -1.12
CA ASP A 52 -6.60 -13.93 -0.02
C ASP A 52 -6.26 -14.97 1.08
N SER A 53 -4.99 -15.36 1.20
CA SER A 53 -4.50 -16.24 2.26
C SER A 53 -3.59 -15.49 3.24
N LEU A 54 -3.75 -15.75 4.54
CA LEU A 54 -2.86 -15.23 5.59
C LEU A 54 -1.69 -16.18 5.89
N GLU A 55 -1.64 -17.34 5.24
CA GLU A 55 -0.58 -18.34 5.40
C GLU A 55 0.55 -18.19 4.37
N THR A 56 0.28 -17.43 3.31
CA THR A 56 1.21 -17.11 2.23
C THR A 56 1.64 -15.65 2.35
N TYR A 57 2.84 -15.34 1.84
CA TYR A 57 3.43 -14.01 1.99
C TYR A 57 4.44 -13.72 0.88
N TRP A 58 4.51 -12.44 0.50
CA TRP A 58 5.65 -11.92 -0.23
C TRP A 58 6.87 -11.83 0.69
N GLN A 59 8.03 -12.26 0.18
CA GLN A 59 9.31 -12.09 0.86
C GLN A 59 10.29 -11.39 -0.07
N SER A 60 10.73 -10.18 0.30
CA SER A 60 11.78 -9.46 -0.41
C SER A 60 13.11 -10.21 -0.38
N ASP A 61 13.94 -10.00 -1.40
CA ASP A 61 15.27 -10.63 -1.53
C ASP A 61 16.28 -9.64 -2.14
N GLY A 62 16.33 -8.43 -1.58
CA GLY A 62 17.12 -7.34 -2.12
C GLY A 62 17.50 -6.31 -1.07
N ALA A 63 18.15 -5.22 -1.48
CA ALA A 63 18.46 -4.12 -0.60
C ALA A 63 17.20 -3.33 -0.23
N GLN A 64 17.23 -2.69 0.93
CA GLN A 64 16.18 -1.77 1.36
C GLN A 64 16.29 -0.40 0.69
N PRO A 65 15.17 0.33 0.55
CA PRO A 65 13.81 -0.05 0.97
C PRO A 65 13.16 -1.10 0.06
N HIS A 66 12.29 -1.94 0.63
CA HIS A 66 11.46 -2.86 -0.16
C HIS A 66 10.20 -2.14 -0.63
N LEU A 67 9.91 -2.15 -1.93
CA LEU A 67 8.77 -1.41 -2.47
C LEU A 67 7.69 -2.37 -2.97
N VAL A 68 6.45 -2.04 -2.66
CA VAL A 68 5.26 -2.56 -3.33
C VAL A 68 4.69 -1.43 -4.19
N ASN A 69 4.71 -1.58 -5.50
CA ASN A 69 4.13 -0.61 -6.43
C ASN A 69 2.73 -1.07 -6.85
N ILE A 70 1.78 -0.15 -6.78
CA ILE A 70 0.37 -0.33 -7.12
C ILE A 70 0.03 0.72 -8.18
N GLN A 71 -0.21 0.29 -9.41
CA GLN A 71 -0.47 1.17 -10.54
C GLN A 71 -1.89 0.95 -11.08
N PHE A 72 -2.70 2.00 -11.10
CA PHE A 72 -4.02 1.98 -11.72
C PHE A 72 -3.96 2.57 -13.13
N GLN A 73 -4.65 1.96 -14.10
CA GLN A 73 -4.73 2.49 -15.47
C GLN A 73 -5.52 3.80 -15.58
N LYS A 74 -6.33 4.12 -14.57
CA LYS A 74 -7.12 5.34 -14.51
C LYS A 74 -7.02 5.92 -13.12
N LYS A 75 -7.16 7.24 -13.02
CA LYS A 75 -7.26 7.93 -11.74
C LYS A 75 -8.39 7.36 -10.87
N VAL A 76 -8.03 6.83 -9.71
CA VAL A 76 -8.96 6.30 -8.71
C VAL A 76 -8.94 7.15 -7.45
N ARG A 77 -10.05 7.14 -6.71
CA ARG A 77 -10.10 7.69 -5.35
C ARG A 77 -9.89 6.55 -4.37
N LEU A 78 -8.82 6.63 -3.57
CA LEU A 78 -8.52 5.68 -2.51
C LEU A 78 -8.89 6.29 -1.16
N HIS A 79 -9.54 5.50 -0.32
CA HIS A 79 -9.94 5.91 1.02
C HIS A 79 -8.96 5.40 2.08
N GLU A 80 -8.58 4.13 1.97
CA GLU A 80 -7.77 3.41 2.95
C GLU A 80 -6.92 2.37 2.22
N LEU A 81 -5.69 2.18 2.69
CA LEU A 81 -4.86 1.00 2.41
C LEU A 81 -4.88 0.12 3.65
N ALA A 82 -4.96 -1.21 3.48
CA ALA A 82 -4.85 -2.16 4.59
C ALA A 82 -3.72 -3.14 4.30
N VAL A 83 -2.84 -3.38 5.28
CA VAL A 83 -1.71 -4.31 5.21
C VAL A 83 -1.81 -5.26 6.39
N TYR A 84 -1.71 -6.56 6.15
CA TYR A 84 -1.64 -7.53 7.23
C TYR A 84 -0.18 -7.72 7.65
N ALA A 85 0.08 -7.70 8.96
CA ALA A 85 1.37 -8.04 9.54
C ALA A 85 1.15 -8.71 10.90
N ASP A 86 1.92 -9.76 11.20
CA ASP A 86 1.89 -10.43 12.50
C ASP A 86 3.32 -10.61 13.02
N TYR A 87 3.68 -9.79 14.01
CA TYR A 87 5.02 -9.78 14.59
C TYR A 87 5.48 -11.14 15.12
N LYS A 88 4.56 -11.94 15.67
CA LYS A 88 4.93 -13.24 16.22
C LYS A 88 5.17 -14.28 15.13
N LEU A 89 4.48 -14.16 14.00
CA LEU A 89 4.64 -15.06 12.86
C LEU A 89 5.84 -14.67 12.00
N ASP A 90 6.01 -13.37 11.75
CA ASP A 90 7.00 -12.83 10.83
C ASP A 90 8.37 -12.60 11.51
N GLU A 91 8.40 -12.50 12.85
CA GLU A 91 9.60 -12.23 13.66
C GLU A 91 10.43 -11.06 13.12
N SER A 92 11.66 -11.34 12.67
CA SER A 92 12.54 -10.32 12.12
C SER A 92 12.02 -9.73 10.81
N TYR A 93 11.17 -10.44 10.04
CA TYR A 93 10.63 -10.00 8.75
C TYR A 93 9.48 -8.99 8.87
N THR A 94 8.93 -8.79 10.07
CA THR A 94 7.89 -7.80 10.31
C THR A 94 8.38 -6.41 9.93
N PRO A 95 7.63 -5.66 9.10
CA PRO A 95 8.05 -4.31 8.79
C PRO A 95 8.04 -3.43 10.04
N ALA A 96 9.10 -2.66 10.29
CA ALA A 96 9.15 -1.74 11.43
C ALA A 96 8.56 -0.36 11.08
N LYS A 97 8.60 0.00 9.80
CA LYS A 97 8.10 1.26 9.27
C LYS A 97 7.52 1.05 7.88
N ILE A 98 6.36 1.68 7.65
CA ILE A 98 5.73 1.76 6.32
C ILE A 98 5.55 3.22 5.91
N SER A 99 6.15 3.59 4.80
CA SER A 99 5.90 4.87 4.11
C SER A 99 4.96 4.64 2.92
N VAL A 100 3.84 5.36 2.88
CA VAL A 100 2.90 5.34 1.76
C VAL A 100 3.12 6.59 0.92
N ARG A 101 3.37 6.37 -0.38
CA ARG A 101 3.59 7.42 -1.37
C ARG A 101 2.53 7.36 -2.45
N ALA A 102 1.98 8.50 -2.87
CA ALA A 102 0.97 8.58 -3.90
C ALA A 102 1.26 9.69 -4.93
N GLY A 103 0.92 9.45 -6.20
CA GLY A 103 1.09 10.38 -7.32
C GLY A 103 0.21 10.02 -8.52
N ASN A 104 0.23 10.83 -9.58
CA ASN A 104 -0.44 10.49 -10.86
C ASN A 104 0.49 9.70 -11.80
N SER A 105 1.76 9.56 -11.44
CA SER A 105 2.78 8.83 -12.18
C SER A 105 3.87 8.40 -11.20
N PHE A 106 4.83 7.60 -11.67
CA PHE A 106 6.00 7.28 -10.88
C PHE A 106 6.90 8.51 -10.60
N HIS A 107 6.80 9.56 -11.41
CA HIS A 107 7.67 10.74 -11.33
C HIS A 107 7.21 11.81 -10.33
N ASP A 108 5.94 11.78 -9.89
CA ASP A 108 5.34 12.79 -9.00
C ASP A 108 4.87 12.20 -7.66
N LEU A 109 5.36 11.02 -7.29
CA LEU A 109 5.06 10.37 -6.02
C LEU A 109 5.47 11.26 -4.84
N ARG A 110 4.54 11.47 -3.91
CA ARG A 110 4.78 12.17 -2.64
C ARG A 110 4.44 11.28 -1.47
N GLU A 111 5.26 11.33 -0.42
CA GLU A 111 4.94 10.68 0.85
C GLU A 111 3.71 11.34 1.47
N ILE A 112 2.66 10.56 1.69
CA ILE A 112 1.37 11.01 2.23
C ILE A 112 1.09 10.45 3.62
N LYS A 113 1.78 9.38 4.01
CA LYS A 113 1.68 8.76 5.33
C LYS A 113 2.98 8.03 5.67
N VAL A 114 3.42 8.13 6.91
CA VAL A 114 4.43 7.24 7.50
C VAL A 114 3.85 6.69 8.79
N VAL A 115 4.00 5.38 9.00
CA VAL A 115 3.56 4.70 10.22
C VAL A 115 4.71 3.83 10.70
N ASP A 116 5.11 4.03 11.94
CA ASP A 116 5.96 3.08 12.68
C ASP A 116 5.07 1.96 13.22
N LEU A 117 5.52 0.72 13.06
CA LEU A 117 4.79 -0.48 13.47
C LEU A 117 5.47 -1.07 14.71
N GLU A 118 4.73 -1.11 15.82
CA GLU A 118 5.18 -1.68 17.09
C GLU A 118 4.50 -3.04 17.29
N GLU A 119 5.22 -4.12 16.99
CA GLU A 119 4.76 -5.51 17.13
C GLU A 119 3.31 -5.74 16.60
N PRO A 120 3.01 -5.37 15.34
CA PRO A 120 1.65 -5.41 14.81
C PRO A 120 1.08 -6.83 14.87
N LYS A 121 -0.24 -6.92 15.06
CA LYS A 121 -0.96 -8.19 15.05
C LYS A 121 -2.28 -8.07 14.30
N GLY A 122 -2.25 -8.36 13.01
CA GLY A 122 -3.40 -8.37 12.12
C GLY A 122 -3.39 -7.25 11.08
N TRP A 123 -4.58 -6.81 10.67
CA TRP A 123 -4.74 -5.76 9.68
C TRP A 123 -4.39 -4.38 10.24
N VAL A 124 -3.33 -3.78 9.69
CA VAL A 124 -2.97 -2.37 9.88
C VAL A 124 -3.63 -1.54 8.79
N ARG A 125 -4.38 -0.51 9.19
CA ARG A 125 -5.13 0.35 8.28
C ARG A 125 -4.48 1.73 8.19
N PHE A 126 -4.34 2.21 6.95
CA PHE A 126 -3.73 3.48 6.59
C PHE A 126 -4.79 4.35 5.91
N PRO A 127 -5.53 5.20 6.65
CA PRO A 127 -6.41 6.18 6.04
C PRO A 127 -5.61 7.12 5.14
N LEU A 128 -6.00 7.20 3.86
CA LEU A 128 -5.28 7.95 2.81
C LEU A 128 -5.93 9.31 2.51
N THR A 129 -7.07 9.59 3.12
CA THR A 129 -7.67 10.92 3.12
C THR A 129 -6.87 11.84 4.03
N SER A 130 -6.63 13.07 3.57
CA SER A 130 -6.11 14.11 4.45
C SER A 130 -7.13 14.35 5.56
N HIS A 131 -6.75 14.16 6.82
CA HIS A 131 -7.42 14.91 7.87
C HIS A 131 -7.17 16.38 7.55
N VAL A 132 -8.22 17.11 7.17
CA VAL A 132 -8.25 18.55 7.35
C VAL A 132 -8.22 18.74 8.87
N GLY A 133 -7.01 18.81 9.44
CA GLY A 133 -6.84 19.39 10.76
C GLY A 133 -7.35 20.82 10.66
N GLY A 134 -8.43 21.11 11.37
CA GLY A 134 -8.98 22.45 11.45
C GLY A 134 -7.94 23.41 12.01
N GLY A 135 -7.26 24.13 11.12
CA GLY A 135 -6.66 25.42 11.44
C GLY A 135 -7.80 26.43 11.44
N GLY A 136 -8.46 26.56 12.59
CA GLY A 136 -9.45 27.59 12.86
C GLY A 136 -9.05 28.31 14.15
N GLU A 137 -8.48 29.50 13.93
CA GLU A 137 -8.19 30.61 14.86
C GLU A 137 -7.02 30.47 15.84
#